data_AF-A0A522WM70-F1
#
_entry.id   AF-A0A522WM70-F1
#
_cell.length_a   1.000
_cell.length_b   1.000
_cell.length_c   1.000
_cell.angle_alpha   90.00
_cell.angle_beta   90.00
_cell.angle_gamma   90.00
#
_symmetry.space_group_name_H-M   'P 1'
#
loop_
_entity.id
_entity.type
_entity.pdbx_description
1 polymer ?
#
loop_
_entity_poly.entity_id
_entity_poly.type
_entity_poly.pdbx_seq_one_letter_code
_entity_poly.pdbx_strand_id
1 'polypeptide(L)'
;MRLKTLIFALALMALPGIAVADQASALEAVRANSGVLDARIDDRGNLWVMVVKNNKVAWDQYAAYLCSVVRPHQARVFITHIVDVTSVGGGKKQSEWKQLAAANCGK
;
A
#
# COMPACT_ATOMS: atom_id res chain seq x y z
N MET A 1 -34.75 21.88 30.86
CA MET A 1 -34.13 20.72 30.16
C MET A 1 -33.50 21.16 28.83
N ARG A 2 -32.38 21.89 28.83
CA ARG A 2 -31.67 22.26 27.56
C ARG A 2 -30.14 22.15 27.62
N LEU A 3 -29.58 21.88 28.80
CA LEU A 3 -28.13 21.79 29.00
C LEU A 3 -27.55 20.41 28.64
N LYS A 4 -28.38 19.36 28.68
CA LYS A 4 -27.93 17.97 28.43
C LYS A 4 -27.69 17.66 26.93
N THR A 5 -28.34 18.39 26.02
CA THR A 5 -28.22 18.19 24.57
C THR A 5 -26.98 18.84 23.96
N LEU A 6 -26.44 19.89 24.58
CA LEU A 6 -25.23 20.57 24.09
C LEU A 6 -23.94 19.75 24.34
N ILE A 7 -23.92 18.92 25.39
CA ILE A 7 -22.75 18.14 25.77
C ILE A 7 -22.54 16.95 24.80
N PHE A 8 -23.62 16.40 24.25
CA PHE A 8 -23.54 15.25 23.33
C PHE A 8 -23.00 15.63 21.94
N ALA A 9 -23.25 16.85 21.48
CA ALA A 9 -22.73 17.35 20.20
C ALA A 9 -21.22 17.67 20.25
N LEU A 10 -20.70 18.06 21.42
CA LEU A 10 -19.27 18.36 21.59
C LEU A 10 -18.40 17.11 21.65
N ALA A 11 -18.97 15.97 22.06
CA ALA A 11 -18.24 14.69 22.14
C ALA A 11 -17.99 14.04 20.77
N LEU A 12 -18.81 14.32 19.76
CA LEU A 12 -18.61 13.77 18.40
C LEU A 12 -17.51 14.49 17.60
N MET A 13 -17.11 15.71 17.99
CA MET A 13 -16.03 16.45 17.34
C MET A 13 -14.63 16.10 17.88
N ALA A 14 -14.57 15.27 18.91
CA ALA A 14 -13.33 14.84 19.57
C ALA A 14 -12.91 13.41 19.20
N LEU A 15 -13.40 12.87 18.07
CA LEU A 15 -12.72 11.75 17.43
C LEU A 15 -11.46 12.34 16.80
N PRO A 16 -10.25 12.10 17.33
CA PRO A 16 -9.06 12.37 16.55
C PRO A 16 -9.23 11.51 15.30
N GLY A 17 -9.46 12.15 14.15
CA GLY A 17 -9.18 11.52 12.88
C GLY A 17 -7.72 11.17 12.97
N ILE A 18 -7.43 9.93 13.37
CA ILE A 18 -6.10 9.37 13.30
C ILE A 18 -5.77 9.57 11.83
N ALA A 19 -4.83 10.46 11.54
CA ALA A 19 -4.25 10.57 10.22
C ALA A 19 -3.45 9.28 10.01
N VAL A 20 -4.17 8.18 9.85
CA VAL A 20 -3.65 6.95 9.30
C VAL A 20 -3.23 7.40 7.91
N ALA A 21 -1.92 7.46 7.69
CA ALA A 21 -1.36 7.46 6.35
C ALA A 21 -2.26 6.57 5.49
N ASP A 22 -2.77 7.06 4.36
CA ASP A 22 -3.89 6.40 3.69
C ASP A 22 -3.39 5.19 2.88
N GLN A 23 -2.92 4.19 3.64
CA GLN A 23 -2.43 2.92 3.17
C GLN A 23 -3.54 2.14 2.49
N ALA A 24 -4.79 2.32 2.95
CA ALA A 24 -5.95 1.72 2.33
C ALA A 24 -6.11 2.22 0.90
N SER A 25 -6.17 3.54 0.68
CA SER A 25 -6.32 4.08 -0.67
C SER A 25 -5.07 3.87 -1.53
N ALA A 26 -3.87 3.84 -0.94
CA ALA A 26 -2.65 3.46 -1.67
C ALA A 26 -2.70 2.01 -2.18
N LEU A 27 -3.16 1.09 -1.33
CA LEU A 27 -3.32 -0.31 -1.69
C LEU A 27 -4.40 -0.50 -2.75
N GLU A 28 -5.52 0.23 -2.64
CA GLU A 28 -6.56 0.23 -3.67
C GLU A 28 -6.03 0.75 -5.00
N ALA A 29 -5.31 1.87 -5.01
CA ALA A 29 -4.70 2.42 -6.22
C ALA A 29 -3.69 1.46 -6.85
N VAL A 30 -2.87 0.78 -6.05
CA VAL A 30 -1.92 -0.23 -6.54
C VAL A 30 -2.66 -1.43 -7.12
N ARG A 31 -3.69 -1.96 -6.44
CA ARG A 31 -4.51 -3.07 -6.93
C ARG A 31 -5.30 -2.75 -8.19
N ALA A 32 -5.62 -1.48 -8.41
CA ALA A 32 -6.26 -1.02 -9.65
C ALA A 32 -5.32 -1.08 -10.88
N ASN A 33 -4.01 -1.26 -10.68
CA ASN A 33 -3.06 -1.38 -11.79
C ASN A 33 -3.13 -2.77 -12.44
N SER A 34 -3.07 -2.80 -13.77
CA SER A 34 -3.10 -4.03 -14.54
C SER A 34 -1.93 -4.96 -14.18
N GLY A 35 -2.22 -6.25 -13.99
CA GLY A 35 -1.21 -7.27 -13.70
C GLY A 35 -0.88 -7.42 -12.21
N VAL A 36 -1.39 -6.54 -11.35
CA VAL A 36 -1.38 -6.73 -9.89
C VAL A 36 -2.50 -7.70 -9.50
N LEU A 37 -2.16 -8.72 -8.72
CA LEU A 37 -3.13 -9.63 -8.12
C LEU A 37 -3.44 -9.29 -6.67
N ASP A 38 -2.39 -8.95 -5.91
CA ASP A 38 -2.52 -8.49 -4.54
C ASP A 38 -1.37 -7.54 -4.22
N ALA A 39 -1.57 -6.71 -3.21
CA ALA A 39 -0.61 -5.78 -2.69
C ALA A 39 -0.75 -5.68 -1.17
N ARG A 40 0.37 -5.53 -0.47
CA ARG A 40 0.41 -5.42 1.00
C ARG A 40 1.47 -4.42 1.41
N ILE A 41 1.19 -3.62 2.42
CA ILE A 41 2.18 -2.74 3.05
C ILE A 41 2.52 -3.36 4.40
N ASP A 42 3.81 -3.49 4.70
CA ASP A 42 4.26 -3.89 6.03
C ASP A 42 4.42 -2.69 6.98
N ASP A 43 4.59 -2.96 8.28
CA ASP A 43 4.76 -1.92 9.31
C ASP A 43 6.05 -1.09 9.13
N ARG A 44 6.96 -1.52 8.26
CA ARG A 44 8.21 -0.82 7.94
C ARG A 44 8.08 0.09 6.72
N GLY A 45 6.90 0.14 6.09
CA GLY A 45 6.66 0.94 4.90
C GLY A 45 7.18 0.30 3.61
N ASN A 46 7.38 -1.02 3.57
CA ASN A 46 7.62 -1.73 2.32
C ASN A 46 6.30 -2.16 1.70
N LEU A 47 6.09 -1.76 0.45
CA LEU A 47 4.96 -2.18 -0.37
C LEU A 47 5.36 -3.42 -1.16
N TRP A 48 4.74 -4.55 -0.85
CA TRP A 48 4.88 -5.82 -1.53
C TRP A 48 3.77 -5.99 -2.57
N VAL A 49 4.14 -6.06 -3.84
CA VAL A 49 3.18 -6.13 -4.96
C VAL A 49 3.35 -7.45 -5.69
N MET A 50 2.31 -8.26 -5.62
CA MET A 50 2.24 -9.58 -6.24
C MET A 50 1.70 -9.41 -7.65
N VAL A 51 2.52 -9.74 -8.63
CA VAL A 51 2.19 -9.53 -10.03
C VAL A 51 2.15 -10.85 -10.79
N VAL A 52 1.23 -10.95 -11.75
CA VAL A 52 1.37 -11.92 -12.84
C VAL A 52 2.26 -11.28 -13.88
N LYS A 53 3.12 -12.07 -14.51
CA LYS A 53 3.92 -11.65 -15.66
C LYS A 53 3.00 -11.17 -16.78
N ASN A 54 2.74 -9.86 -16.83
CA ASN A 54 1.81 -9.24 -17.77
C ASN A 54 2.44 -8.05 -18.51
N ASN A 55 3.50 -8.35 -19.26
CA ASN A 55 4.02 -7.62 -20.43
C ASN A 55 5.08 -6.49 -20.28
N LYS A 56 5.93 -6.48 -21.33
CA LYS A 56 6.85 -5.49 -21.96
C LYS A 56 7.67 -4.48 -21.14
N VAL A 57 7.30 -4.12 -19.91
CA VAL A 57 8.03 -3.13 -19.10
C VAL A 57 9.03 -3.85 -18.19
N ALA A 58 10.23 -3.28 -18.03
CA ALA A 58 11.22 -3.82 -17.11
C ALA A 58 10.71 -3.71 -15.66
N TRP A 59 10.98 -4.74 -14.84
CA TRP A 59 10.48 -4.78 -13.46
C TRP A 59 10.90 -3.58 -12.61
N ASP A 60 12.11 -3.06 -12.82
CA ASP A 60 12.62 -1.88 -12.12
C ASP A 60 11.85 -0.61 -12.48
N GLN A 61 11.49 -0.44 -13.76
CA GLN A 61 10.67 0.69 -14.23
C GLN A 61 9.26 0.60 -13.65
N TYR A 62 8.70 -0.61 -13.59
CA TYR A 62 7.39 -0.83 -13.00
C TYR A 62 7.39 -0.55 -11.49
N ALA A 63 8.42 -0.99 -10.76
CA ALA A 63 8.59 -0.66 -9.34
C ALA A 63 8.66 0.85 -9.10
N ALA A 64 9.45 1.59 -9.90
CA ALA A 64 9.54 3.04 -9.82
C ALA A 64 8.20 3.74 -10.15
N TYR A 65 7.44 3.21 -11.11
CA TYR A 65 6.11 3.70 -11.42
C TYR A 65 5.16 3.53 -10.23
N LEU A 66 5.18 2.39 -9.53
CA LEU A 66 4.35 2.18 -8.34
C LEU A 66 4.67 3.15 -7.19
N CYS A 67 5.92 3.60 -7.06
CA CYS A 67 6.25 4.69 -6.13
C CYS A 67 5.47 5.98 -6.45
N SER A 68 5.25 6.28 -7.74
CA SER A 68 4.46 7.44 -8.14
C SER A 68 2.96 7.25 -7.90
N VAL A 69 2.46 6.02 -7.99
CA VAL A 69 1.07 5.66 -7.68
C VAL A 69 0.79 5.87 -6.18
N VAL A 70 1.68 5.45 -5.28
CA VAL A 70 1.43 5.55 -3.82
C VAL A 70 1.73 6.92 -3.23
N ARG A 71 2.58 7.72 -3.87
CA ARG A 71 2.98 9.06 -3.41
C ARG A 71 1.81 9.98 -3.00
N PRO A 72 0.73 10.13 -3.81
CA PRO A 72 -0.39 11.01 -3.44
C PRO A 72 -1.18 10.54 -2.20
N HIS A 73 -1.12 9.26 -1.84
CA HIS A 73 -1.86 8.68 -0.72
C HIS A 73 -1.15 8.84 0.64
N GLN A 74 0.05 9.42 0.65
CA GLN A 74 0.84 9.66 1.87
C GLN A 74 1.05 8.41 2.75
N ALA A 75 1.00 7.20 2.15
CA ALA A 75 0.94 5.90 2.83
C ALA A 75 2.23 5.48 3.58
N ARG A 76 3.23 6.38 3.73
CA ARG A 76 4.56 6.09 4.28
C ARG A 76 5.22 4.86 3.64
N VAL A 77 5.12 4.76 2.31
CA VAL A 77 5.80 3.72 1.53
C VAL A 77 7.20 4.22 1.15
N PHE A 78 8.23 3.51 1.57
CA PHE A 78 9.63 3.84 1.30
C PHE A 78 10.24 2.98 0.21
N ILE A 79 9.80 1.71 0.11
CA ILE A 79 10.32 0.76 -0.88
C ILE A 79 9.14 0.01 -1.48
N THR A 80 9.14 -0.14 -2.81
CA THR A 80 8.24 -1.04 -3.53
C THR A 80 8.99 -2.30 -3.91
N HIS A 81 8.45 -3.47 -3.60
CA HIS A 81 8.97 -4.78 -3.96
C HIS A 81 7.99 -5.44 -4.93
N ILE A 82 8.48 -5.82 -6.09
CA ILE A 82 7.72 -6.62 -7.05
C ILE A 82 8.04 -8.09 -6.78
N VAL A 83 7.02 -8.90 -6.53
CA VAL A 83 7.20 -10.33 -6.26
C VAL A 83 6.43 -11.20 -7.25
N ASP A 84 7.04 -12.33 -7.60
CA ASP A 84 6.43 -13.34 -8.45
C ASP A 84 5.29 -14.04 -7.67
N VAL A 85 4.05 -13.92 -8.16
CA VAL A 85 2.89 -14.53 -7.51
C VAL A 85 3.03 -16.04 -7.32
N THR A 86 3.74 -16.73 -8.22
CA THR A 86 3.93 -18.20 -8.12
C THR A 86 4.73 -18.58 -6.87
N SER A 87 5.54 -17.66 -6.34
CA SER A 87 6.29 -17.87 -5.11
C SER A 87 5.47 -17.62 -3.84
N VAL A 88 4.34 -16.91 -3.93
CA VAL A 88 3.50 -16.54 -2.78
C VAL A 88 2.47 -17.63 -2.45
N GLY A 89 1.89 -18.28 -3.46
CA GLY A 89 0.80 -19.26 -3.29
C GLY A 89 1.16 -20.55 -2.52
N GLY A 90 2.44 -20.82 -2.29
CA GLY A 90 2.91 -22.05 -1.63
C GLY A 90 2.96 -22.01 -0.09
N GLY A 91 2.31 -21.04 0.56
CA GLY A 91 2.40 -20.88 2.02
C GLY A 91 3.77 -20.41 2.53
N LYS A 92 4.62 -19.92 1.62
CA LYS A 92 5.97 -19.43 1.91
C LYS A 92 5.93 -18.11 2.67
N LYS A 93 6.87 -17.91 3.59
CA LYS A 93 7.02 -16.64 4.32
C LYS A 93 7.47 -15.54 3.35
N GLN A 94 7.20 -14.29 3.71
CA GLN A 94 7.62 -13.12 2.93
C GLN A 94 9.11 -13.12 2.58
N SER A 95 9.96 -13.60 3.49
CA SER A 95 11.41 -13.74 3.28
C SER A 95 11.79 -14.74 2.19
N GLU A 96 10.88 -15.62 1.80
CA GLU A 96 11.08 -16.67 0.80
C GLU A 96 10.42 -16.34 -0.54
N TRP A 97 9.76 -15.19 -0.63
CA TRP A 97 9.15 -14.73 -1.87
C TRP A 97 10.23 -14.36 -2.88
N LYS A 98 10.00 -14.74 -4.13
CA LYS A 98 10.91 -14.41 -5.22
C LYS A 98 10.68 -12.96 -5.62
N GLN A 99 11.59 -12.10 -5.18
CA GLN A 99 11.62 -10.71 -5.57
C GLN A 99 12.15 -10.56 -7.00
N LEU A 100 11.40 -9.83 -7.83
CA LEU A 100 11.71 -9.56 -9.22
C LEU A 100 12.41 -8.21 -9.40
N ALA A 101 12.02 -7.21 -8.61
CA ALA A 101 12.64 -5.89 -8.56
C ALA A 101 12.29 -5.17 -7.26
N ALA A 102 13.01 -4.09 -6.97
CA ALA A 102 12.58 -3.10 -5.98
C ALA A 102 12.97 -1.68 -6.38
N ALA A 103 12.16 -0.71 -5.96
CA ALA A 103 12.47 0.71 -6.11
C ALA A 103 12.28 1.46 -4.79
N ASN A 104 13.19 2.39 -4.52
CA ASN A 104 13.11 3.30 -3.38
C ASN A 104 12.25 4.51 -3.77
N CYS A 105 11.20 4.77 -2.99
CA CYS A 105 10.22 5.84 -3.23
C CYS A 105 10.61 7.20 -2.60
N GLY A 106 11.73 7.27 -1.90
CA GLY A 106 12.29 8.48 -1.30
C GLY A 106 13.21 9.29 -2.24
N LYS A 107 13.33 8.88 -3.51
CA LYS A 107 14.01 9.64 -4.57
C LYS A 107 13.02 10.39 -5.45
#